data_AF-A0A355W7Y6-F1
#
_entry.id   AF-A0A355W7Y6-F1
#
_cell.length_a   1.000
_cell.length_b   1.000
_cell.length_c   1.000
_cell.angle_alpha   90.00
_cell.angle_beta   90.00
_cell.angle_gamma   90.00
#
_symmetry.space_group_name_H-M   'P 1'
#
loop_
_entity.id
_entity.type
_entity.pdbx_description
1 polymer ?
#
loop_
_entity_poly.entity_id
_entity_poly.type
_entity_poly.pdbx_seq_one_letter_code
_entity_poly.pdbx_strand_id
1 'polypeptide(L)'
;MPKNFRPSNRESTIISKIESSKEFARRKVIAGIRECKEPLANSIATKLIETRLVETANKNMLEEQIGQSLNKLCVADDFEVDYQISPFRKLISNPHVVSLYLTAFVVEQLINHREIVDIFGTDKDIYNTINHAVVKFLPE
;
A
#
# COMPACT_ATOMS: atom_id res chain seq x y z
N MET A 1 -21.28 -29.71 6.96
CA MET A 1 -22.30 -28.68 7.20
C MET A 1 -21.60 -27.41 7.68
N PRO A 2 -21.73 -26.26 7.00
CA PRO A 2 -21.19 -25.02 7.52
C PRO A 2 -21.99 -24.64 8.78
N LYS A 3 -21.30 -24.32 9.88
CA LYS A 3 -21.94 -23.79 11.08
C LYS A 3 -22.56 -22.45 10.72
N ASN A 4 -23.89 -22.37 10.63
CA ASN A 4 -24.61 -21.13 10.40
C ASN A 4 -24.36 -20.17 11.57
N PHE A 5 -23.37 -19.29 11.41
CA PHE A 5 -23.14 -18.16 12.30
C PHE A 5 -24.30 -17.18 12.07
N ARG A 6 -25.30 -17.20 12.96
CA ARG A 6 -26.33 -16.17 13.03
C ARG A 6 -25.86 -15.14 14.07
N PRO A 7 -25.20 -14.04 13.67
CA PRO A 7 -24.86 -13.01 14.63
C PRO A 7 -26.15 -12.47 15.26
N SER A 8 -26.16 -12.32 16.57
CA SER A 8 -27.24 -11.62 17.28
C SER A 8 -27.34 -10.16 16.77
N ASN A 9 -28.51 -9.51 16.91
CA ASN A 9 -28.69 -8.11 16.44
C ASN A 9 -27.63 -7.14 16.98
N ARG A 10 -27.06 -7.41 18.16
CA ARG A 10 -25.97 -6.61 18.74
C ARG A 10 -24.64 -6.87 18.03
N GLU A 11 -24.31 -8.13 17.74
CA GLU A 11 -23.10 -8.50 17.01
C GLU A 11 -23.13 -7.96 15.58
N SER A 12 -24.26 -8.05 14.88
CA SER A 12 -24.38 -7.49 13.53
C SER A 12 -24.21 -5.97 13.49
N THR A 13 -24.72 -5.25 14.51
CA THR A 13 -24.55 -3.78 14.63
C THR A 13 -23.09 -3.41 14.95
N ILE A 14 -22.40 -4.22 15.76
CA ILE A 14 -20.99 -4.01 16.06
C ILE A 14 -20.14 -4.28 14.82
N ILE A 15 -20.40 -5.37 14.09
CA ILE A 15 -19.69 -5.72 12.85
C ILE A 15 -19.85 -4.62 11.81
N SER A 16 -21.08 -4.16 11.53
CA SER A 16 -21.31 -3.11 10.54
C SER A 16 -20.63 -1.78 10.91
N LYS A 17 -20.60 -1.44 12.21
CA LYS A 17 -19.90 -0.25 12.68
C LYS A 17 -18.39 -0.37 12.50
N ILE A 18 -17.81 -1.54 12.78
CA ILE A 18 -16.38 -1.79 12.56
C ILE A 18 -16.03 -1.71 11.08
N GLU A 19 -16.81 -2.33 10.21
CA GLU A 19 -16.62 -2.31 8.76
C GLU A 19 -16.69 -0.89 8.20
N SER A 20 -17.75 -0.14 8.56
CA SER A 20 -17.88 1.26 8.15
C SER A 20 -16.73 2.15 8.65
N SER A 21 -16.18 1.87 9.83
CA SER A 21 -15.07 2.64 10.39
C SER A 21 -13.75 2.34 9.65
N LYS A 22 -13.51 1.07 9.29
CA LYS A 22 -12.34 0.67 8.50
C LYS A 22 -12.38 1.25 7.10
N GLU A 23 -13.54 1.20 6.45
CA GLU A 23 -13.75 1.79 5.14
C GLU A 23 -13.55 3.30 5.16
N PHE A 24 -14.09 3.97 6.20
CA PHE A 24 -13.88 5.40 6.40
C PHE A 24 -12.40 5.76 6.57
N ALA A 25 -11.66 5.01 7.41
CA ALA A 25 -10.22 5.20 7.60
C ALA A 25 -9.46 5.04 6.28
N ARG A 26 -9.75 3.99 5.51
CA ARG A 26 -9.15 3.77 4.19
C ARG A 26 -9.40 4.93 3.23
N ARG A 27 -10.64 5.40 3.11
CA ARG A 27 -10.98 6.54 2.25
C ARG A 27 -10.29 7.82 2.69
N LYS A 28 -10.21 8.07 4.00
CA LYS A 28 -9.52 9.24 4.57
C LYS A 28 -8.02 9.22 4.24
N VAL A 29 -7.38 8.07 4.40
CA VAL A 29 -5.96 7.88 4.07
C VAL A 29 -5.71 8.09 2.58
N ILE A 30 -6.53 7.50 1.70
CA ILE A 30 -6.40 7.65 0.24
C ILE A 30 -6.61 9.11 -0.17
N ALA A 31 -7.58 9.81 0.43
CA ALA A 31 -7.79 11.24 0.17
C ALA A 31 -6.55 12.08 0.55
N GLY A 32 -5.90 11.76 1.68
CA GLY A 32 -4.69 12.45 2.14
C GLY A 32 -3.47 12.29 1.23
N ILE A 33 -3.42 11.23 0.39
CA ILE A 33 -2.33 11.05 -0.58
C ILE A 33 -2.22 12.24 -1.53
N ARG A 34 -3.35 12.84 -1.93
CA ARG A 34 -3.37 13.96 -2.90
C ARG A 34 -2.61 15.18 -2.41
N GLU A 35 -2.55 15.39 -1.09
CA GLU A 35 -1.89 16.53 -0.47
C GLU A 35 -0.39 16.33 -0.27
N CYS A 36 0.06 15.06 -0.18
CA CYS A 36 1.44 14.72 0.16
C CYS A 36 2.14 13.81 -0.86
N LYS A 37 1.54 13.60 -2.03
CA LYS A 37 2.01 12.65 -3.05
C LYS A 37 3.48 12.84 -3.43
N GLU A 38 3.87 14.05 -3.81
CA GLU A 38 5.22 14.38 -4.27
C GLU A 38 6.28 14.14 -3.18
N PRO A 39 6.16 14.72 -1.97
CA PRO A 39 7.12 14.44 -0.90
C PRO A 39 7.09 12.98 -0.44
N LEU A 40 5.93 12.32 -0.48
CA LEU A 40 5.80 10.90 -0.16
C LEU A 40 6.54 10.03 -1.18
N ALA A 41 6.36 10.27 -2.47
CA ALA A 41 7.02 9.52 -3.54
C ALA A 41 8.55 9.65 -3.46
N ASN A 42 9.06 10.87 -3.26
CA ASN A 42 10.49 11.11 -3.07
C ASN A 42 11.02 10.41 -1.81
N SER A 43 10.27 10.48 -0.70
CA SER A 43 10.67 9.82 0.55
C SER A 43 10.75 8.30 0.39
N ILE A 44 9.79 7.69 -0.31
CA ILE A 44 9.79 6.25 -0.59
C ILE A 44 10.96 5.88 -1.51
N ALA A 45 11.11 6.58 -2.64
CA ALA A 45 12.18 6.32 -3.60
C ALA A 45 13.56 6.41 -2.95
N THR A 46 13.79 7.45 -2.15
CA THR A 46 15.04 7.66 -1.42
C THR A 46 15.30 6.52 -0.45
N LYS A 47 14.30 6.13 0.36
CA LYS A 47 14.46 5.04 1.33
C LYS A 47 14.71 3.68 0.69
N LEU A 48 14.05 3.37 -0.44
CA LEU A 48 14.24 2.10 -1.14
C LEU A 48 15.67 1.97 -1.68
N ILE A 49 16.25 3.07 -2.16
CA ILE A 49 17.64 3.13 -2.61
C ILE A 49 18.61 3.07 -1.43
N GLU A 50 18.38 3.85 -0.36
CA GLU A 50 19.24 3.89 0.83
C GLU A 50 19.34 2.54 1.53
N THR A 51 18.22 1.82 1.61
CA THR A 51 18.16 0.46 2.19
C THR A 51 18.68 -0.62 1.25
N ARG A 52 19.08 -0.25 0.02
CA ARG A 52 19.51 -1.16 -1.06
C ARG A 52 18.48 -2.24 -1.40
N LEU A 53 17.20 -1.92 -1.22
CA LEU A 53 16.09 -2.80 -1.62
C LEU A 53 15.77 -2.65 -3.10
N VAL A 54 16.06 -1.49 -3.69
CA VAL A 54 15.88 -1.26 -5.13
C VAL A 54 17.15 -0.67 -5.70
N GLU A 55 17.69 -1.32 -6.72
CA GLU A 55 18.78 -0.80 -7.54
C GLU A 55 18.21 -0.26 -8.85
N THR A 56 18.40 1.03 -9.10
CA THR A 56 17.88 1.73 -10.28
C THR A 56 18.99 2.55 -10.93
N ALA A 57 18.97 2.61 -12.26
CA ALA A 57 19.86 3.51 -13.01
C ALA A 57 19.45 4.99 -12.87
N ASN A 58 18.19 5.26 -12.48
CA ASN A 58 17.63 6.59 -12.42
C ASN A 58 16.65 6.75 -11.25
N LYS A 59 17.03 7.57 -10.27
CA LYS A 59 16.18 7.89 -9.11
C LYS A 59 14.91 8.65 -9.51
N ASN A 60 15.02 9.59 -10.45
CA ASN A 60 13.89 10.47 -10.80
C ASN A 60 12.75 9.67 -11.43
N MET A 61 13.10 8.68 -12.26
CA MET A 61 12.10 7.76 -12.83
C MET A 61 11.42 6.94 -11.73
N LEU A 62 12.18 6.40 -10.77
CA LEU A 62 11.60 5.64 -9.64
C LEU A 62 10.58 6.48 -8.86
N GLU A 63 10.94 7.73 -8.56
CA GLU A 63 10.04 8.69 -7.91
C GLU A 63 8.78 8.95 -8.75
N GLU A 64 8.93 9.15 -10.06
CA GLU A 64 7.80 9.35 -10.97
C GLU A 64 6.88 8.13 -11.01
N GLN A 65 7.43 6.91 -11.11
CA GLN A 65 6.66 5.67 -11.12
C GLN A 65 5.88 5.46 -9.81
N ILE A 66 6.50 5.74 -8.67
CA ILE A 66 5.81 5.72 -7.38
C ILE A 66 4.69 6.77 -7.37
N GLY A 67 4.96 7.99 -7.84
CA GLY A 67 3.93 9.03 -7.98
C GLY A 67 2.77 8.60 -8.89
N GLN A 68 3.05 7.99 -10.03
CA GLN A 68 2.03 7.47 -10.93
C GLN A 68 1.21 6.36 -10.27
N SER A 69 1.84 5.47 -9.49
CA SER A 69 1.14 4.41 -8.74
C SER A 69 0.21 4.99 -7.66
N LEU A 70 0.63 6.04 -6.96
CA LEU A 70 -0.18 6.77 -5.96
C LEU A 70 -1.36 7.49 -6.61
N ASN A 71 -1.17 8.06 -7.80
CA ASN A 71 -2.24 8.64 -8.59
C ASN A 71 -3.28 7.58 -8.99
N LYS A 72 -2.83 6.41 -9.45
CA LYS A 72 -3.72 5.29 -9.78
C LYS A 72 -4.51 4.88 -8.55
N LEU A 73 -3.88 4.76 -7.38
CA LEU A 73 -4.56 4.44 -6.12
C LEU A 73 -5.64 5.47 -5.74
N CYS A 74 -5.47 6.75 -6.08
CA CYS A 74 -6.45 7.80 -5.80
C CYS A 74 -7.72 7.74 -6.67
N VAL A 75 -7.68 6.97 -7.76
CA VAL A 75 -8.75 6.86 -8.77
C VAL A 75 -9.30 5.44 -8.86
N ALA A 76 -8.51 4.44 -8.44
CA ALA A 76 -8.87 3.03 -8.46
C ALA A 76 -10.09 2.71 -7.58
N ASP A 77 -10.90 1.76 -8.05
CA ASP A 77 -12.02 1.25 -7.27
C ASP A 77 -11.53 0.34 -6.15
N ASP A 78 -12.33 0.21 -5.08
CA ASP A 78 -11.96 -0.63 -3.93
C ASP A 78 -11.67 -2.08 -4.32
N PHE A 79 -12.39 -2.60 -5.31
CA PHE A 79 -12.17 -3.94 -5.85
C PHE A 79 -10.81 -4.08 -6.55
N GLU A 80 -10.39 -3.08 -7.33
CA GLU A 80 -9.10 -3.10 -8.03
C GLU A 80 -7.94 -3.11 -7.03
N VAL A 81 -8.04 -2.24 -6.02
CA VAL A 81 -7.06 -2.17 -4.93
C VAL A 81 -7.00 -3.50 -4.18
N ASP A 82 -8.17 -4.08 -3.84
CA ASP A 82 -8.25 -5.35 -3.12
C ASP A 82 -7.74 -6.54 -3.93
N TYR A 83 -7.96 -6.51 -5.25
CA TYR A 83 -7.42 -7.48 -6.18
C TYR A 83 -5.90 -7.41 -6.24
N GLN A 84 -5.34 -6.21 -6.37
CA GLN A 84 -3.89 -5.99 -6.45
C GLN A 84 -3.16 -6.35 -5.15
N ILE A 85 -3.73 -6.05 -3.98
CA ILE A 85 -3.11 -6.43 -2.70
C ILE A 85 -3.36 -7.90 -2.33
N SER A 86 -4.24 -8.60 -3.06
CA SER A 86 -4.66 -9.97 -2.75
C SER A 86 -3.50 -10.93 -2.46
N PRO A 87 -2.40 -10.96 -3.27
CA PRO A 87 -1.26 -11.84 -3.03
C PRO A 87 -0.52 -11.54 -1.71
N PHE A 88 -0.54 -10.28 -1.27
CA PHE A 88 0.22 -9.80 -0.12
C PHE A 88 -0.61 -9.69 1.16
N ARG A 89 -1.91 -10.01 1.15
CA ARG A 89 -2.80 -9.89 2.32
C ARG A 89 -2.33 -10.63 3.57
N LYS A 90 -1.55 -11.71 3.41
CA LYS A 90 -1.02 -12.52 4.52
C LYS A 90 0.36 -12.08 4.99
N LEU A 91 0.93 -11.03 4.39
CA LEU A 91 2.28 -10.56 4.72
C LEU A 91 2.35 -10.08 6.18
N ILE A 92 1.35 -9.32 6.63
CA ILE A 92 1.26 -8.73 7.98
C ILE A 92 -0.20 -8.78 8.46
N SER A 93 -0.39 -8.93 9.79
CA SER A 93 -1.72 -9.10 10.39
C SER A 93 -2.63 -7.88 10.28
N ASN A 94 -2.09 -6.66 10.34
CA ASN A 94 -2.83 -5.40 10.21
C ASN A 94 -2.02 -4.46 9.31
N PRO A 95 -2.10 -4.63 7.98
CA PRO A 95 -1.32 -3.83 7.06
C PRO A 95 -2.01 -2.50 6.74
N HIS A 96 -1.21 -1.45 6.62
CA HIS A 96 -1.66 -0.17 6.09
C HIS A 96 -1.93 -0.32 4.59
N VAL A 97 -3.14 0.01 4.14
CA VAL A 97 -3.62 -0.29 2.76
C VAL A 97 -2.70 0.30 1.70
N VAL A 98 -2.27 1.55 1.86
CA VAL A 98 -1.37 2.23 0.91
C VAL A 98 -0.01 1.56 0.86
N SER A 99 0.52 1.12 2.00
CA SER A 99 1.84 0.49 2.07
C SER A 99 1.82 -0.89 1.43
N LEU A 100 0.72 -1.64 1.64
CA LEU A 100 0.53 -2.95 1.00
C LEU A 100 0.36 -2.82 -0.50
N TYR A 101 -0.42 -1.84 -0.97
CA TYR A 101 -0.58 -1.54 -2.38
C TYR A 101 0.73 -1.17 -3.06
N LEU A 102 1.53 -0.30 -2.43
CA LEU A 102 2.85 0.08 -2.95
C LEU A 102 3.84 -1.10 -2.93
N THR A 103 3.76 -1.97 -1.93
CA THR A 103 4.58 -3.20 -1.90
C THR A 103 4.24 -4.09 -3.09
N ALA A 104 2.95 -4.30 -3.37
CA ALA A 104 2.51 -5.05 -4.55
C ALA A 104 2.98 -4.38 -5.85
N PHE A 105 2.91 -3.05 -5.94
CA PHE A 105 3.43 -2.31 -7.09
C PHE A 105 4.93 -2.51 -7.29
N VAL A 106 5.73 -2.44 -6.23
CA VAL A 106 7.19 -2.63 -6.30
C VAL A 106 7.54 -4.05 -6.73
N VAL A 107 6.90 -5.05 -6.15
CA VAL A 107 7.22 -6.45 -6.44
C VAL A 107 6.72 -6.89 -7.82
N GLU A 108 5.54 -6.45 -8.25
CA GLU A 108 4.92 -6.96 -9.48
C GLU A 108 5.13 -6.06 -10.71
N GLN A 109 5.09 -4.74 -10.54
CA GLN A 109 5.13 -3.79 -11.67
C GLN A 109 6.50 -3.18 -11.85
N LEU A 110 7.14 -2.75 -10.77
CA LEU A 110 8.42 -2.05 -10.82
C LEU A 110 9.54 -2.96 -11.32
N ILE A 111 9.51 -4.27 -10.98
CA ILE A 111 10.51 -5.25 -11.44
C ILE A 111 10.60 -5.37 -12.96
N ASN A 112 9.52 -5.05 -13.68
CA ASN A 112 9.45 -5.13 -15.14
C ASN A 112 9.91 -3.84 -15.83
N HIS A 113 10.26 -2.80 -15.08
CA HIS A 113 10.61 -1.51 -15.64
C HIS A 113 12.07 -1.48 -16.10
N ARG A 114 12.32 -0.95 -17.31
CA ARG A 114 13.64 -0.99 -17.98
C ARG A 114 14.80 -0.40 -17.17
N GLU A 115 14.56 0.68 -16.42
CA GLU A 115 15.63 1.35 -15.66
C GLU A 115 15.82 0.79 -14.24
N ILE A 116 15.03 -0.22 -13.86
CA ILE A 116 15.26 -0.99 -12.65
C ILE A 116 16.28 -2.08 -12.98
N VAL A 117 17.36 -2.09 -12.22
CA VAL A 117 18.44 -3.06 -12.38
C VAL A 117 18.07 -4.34 -11.65
N ASP A 118 17.70 -4.22 -10.37
CA ASP A 118 17.27 -5.35 -9.56
C ASP A 118 16.47 -4.89 -8.31
N ILE A 119 15.71 -5.82 -7.72
CA ILE A 119 14.97 -5.62 -6.47
C ILE A 119 15.41 -6.69 -5.47
N PHE A 120 15.86 -6.24 -4.30
CA PHE A 120 16.43 -7.07 -3.25
C PHE A 120 15.57 -7.08 -1.97
N GLY A 121 15.84 -8.07 -1.12
CA GLY A 121 15.19 -8.23 0.19
C GLY A 121 13.91 -9.05 0.13
N THR A 122 13.28 -9.22 1.29
CA THR A 122 11.98 -9.91 1.36
C THR A 122 10.83 -8.93 1.15
N ASP A 123 9.66 -9.42 0.71
CA ASP A 123 8.43 -8.63 0.62
C ASP A 123 8.13 -7.87 1.92
N LYS A 124 8.48 -8.47 3.05
CA LYS A 124 8.31 -7.88 4.38
C LYS A 124 9.25 -6.70 4.62
N ASP A 125 10.49 -6.76 4.13
CA ASP A 125 11.47 -5.68 4.25
C ASP A 125 11.07 -4.48 3.38
N ILE A 126 10.60 -4.76 2.17
CA ILE A 126 10.03 -3.76 1.25
C ILE A 126 8.84 -3.08 1.92
N TYR A 127 7.88 -3.87 2.44
CA TYR A 127 6.74 -3.32 3.14
C TYR A 127 7.16 -2.44 4.33
N ASN A 128 8.05 -2.92 5.21
CA ASN A 128 8.43 -2.18 6.41
C ASN A 128 9.07 -0.84 6.06
N THR A 129 9.92 -0.82 5.04
CA THR A 129 10.59 0.38 4.55
C THR A 129 9.59 1.41 4.01
N ILE A 130 8.64 0.95 3.20
CA ILE A 130 7.55 1.78 2.67
C ILE A 130 6.65 2.27 3.80
N ASN A 131 6.23 1.40 4.72
CA ASN A 131 5.36 1.73 5.83
C ASN A 131 5.98 2.80 6.74
N HIS A 132 7.29 2.71 7.03
CA HIS A 132 8.01 3.74 7.78
C HIS A 132 8.06 5.11 7.06
N ALA A 133 7.92 5.16 5.74
CA ALA A 133 7.74 6.41 5.00
C ALA A 133 6.30 6.88 5.07
N VAL A 134 5.35 6.01 4.74
CA VAL A 134 3.91 6.33 4.66
C VAL A 134 3.37 6.85 5.98
N VAL A 135 3.65 6.18 7.11
CA VAL A 135 3.14 6.57 8.44
C VAL A 135 3.56 7.99 8.86
N LYS A 136 4.67 8.51 8.32
CA LYS A 136 5.11 9.89 8.59
C LYS A 136 4.22 10.95 7.94
N PHE A 137 3.61 10.62 6.81
CA PHE A 137 2.76 11.54 6.03
C PHE A 137 1.27 11.25 6.23
N LEU A 138 0.92 9.98 6.41
CA LEU A 138 -0.45 9.49 6.51
C LEU A 138 -0.57 8.62 7.78
N PRO A 139 -0.86 9.22 8.94
CA PRO A 139 -1.20 8.46 10.13
C PRO A 139 -2.60 7.82 9.97
N GLU A 140 -2.73 6.57 10.43
CA GLU A 140 -3.98 5.79 10.46
C GLU A 140 -5.05 6.38 11.40
#